data_AF-A0A7X6BGV1-F1
#
_entry.id   AF-A0A7X6BGV1-F1
#
_cell.length_a   1.000
_cell.length_b   1.000
_cell.length_c   1.000
_cell.angle_alpha   90.00
_cell.angle_beta   90.00
_cell.angle_gamma   90.00
#
_symmetry.space_group_name_H-M   'P 1'
#
loop_
_entity.id
_entity.type
_entity.pdbx_description
1 polymer ?
#
loop_
_entity_poly.entity_id
_entity_poly.type
_entity_poly.pdbx_seq_one_letter_code
_entity_poly.pdbx_strand_id
1 'polypeptide(L)'
;MTSLWRDVRDIYGSTWGFALACPILFLIPVLFEFAQHVVEIQSGLYRSIEAARLAENDPSRMLFGYWKTLAISLPSYWMYRYVVSGRDAAYARRFEPRAVLLWALLFVPLVMGLQWLALFGPPLGQVTGLEGQAESIAKWASTLIQTVAGIYLTAWLVAWSQGNAAIGPLASIRIMSGSFWRTVALIIAGVVPLMVLHYAGLLAIGRPEPLVWALMVFDSLVVGFLALTMFAANAVAARTAADRKGVDLTRSANVEPVGTAAVA
;
A
#
# COMPACT_ATOMS: atom_id res chain seq x y z
N MET A 1 -6.40 26.34 1.05
CA MET A 1 -5.53 25.20 1.44
C MET A 1 -6.19 24.43 2.57
N THR A 2 -6.34 23.10 2.47
CA THR A 2 -6.84 22.29 3.60
C THR A 2 -5.76 22.19 4.69
N SER A 3 -6.16 22.16 5.96
CA SER A 3 -5.20 21.94 7.05
C SER A 3 -4.73 20.48 7.07
N LEU A 4 -3.48 20.24 7.45
CA LEU A 4 -2.92 18.88 7.58
C LEU A 4 -3.81 17.99 8.46
N TRP A 5 -4.35 18.54 9.54
CA TRP A 5 -5.24 17.84 10.45
C TRP A 5 -6.57 17.39 9.80
N ARG A 6 -7.12 18.19 8.87
CA ARG A 6 -8.32 17.79 8.13
C ARG A 6 -8.03 16.59 7.22
N ASP A 7 -6.89 16.61 6.56
CA ASP A 7 -6.44 15.50 5.71
C ASP A 7 -6.20 14.23 6.53
N VAL A 8 -5.61 14.34 7.73
CA VAL A 8 -5.46 13.20 8.65
C VAL A 8 -6.82 12.64 9.07
N ARG A 9 -7.77 13.49 9.46
CA ARG A 9 -9.15 13.03 9.75
C ARG A 9 -9.79 12.36 8.52
N ASP A 10 -9.50 12.86 7.32
CA ASP A 10 -10.03 12.27 6.10
C ASP A 10 -9.43 10.89 5.79
N ILE A 11 -8.14 10.68 6.09
CA ILE A 11 -7.48 9.37 6.01
C ILE A 11 -8.24 8.36 6.87
N TYR A 12 -8.37 8.62 8.18
CA TYR A 12 -9.03 7.68 9.10
C TYR A 12 -10.52 7.54 8.84
N GLY A 13 -11.22 8.64 8.51
CA GLY A 13 -12.64 8.61 8.18
C GLY A 13 -12.93 7.83 6.90
N SER A 14 -12.06 7.93 5.89
CA SER A 14 -12.16 7.13 4.67
C SER A 14 -11.85 5.66 4.93
N THR A 15 -10.80 5.37 5.70
CA THR A 15 -10.45 4.00 6.10
C THR A 15 -11.61 3.31 6.82
N TRP A 16 -12.20 3.96 7.83
CA TRP A 16 -13.33 3.40 8.56
C TRP A 16 -14.56 3.22 7.67
N GLY A 17 -14.90 4.25 6.88
CA GLY A 17 -16.01 4.18 5.95
C GLY A 17 -15.84 3.06 4.91
N PHE A 18 -14.62 2.85 4.40
CA PHE A 18 -14.31 1.78 3.47
C PHE A 18 -14.46 0.40 4.12
N ALA A 19 -13.93 0.21 5.33
CA ALA A 19 -14.05 -1.06 6.05
C ALA A 19 -15.52 -1.47 6.25
N LEU A 20 -16.41 -0.50 6.50
CA LEU A 20 -17.84 -0.75 6.63
C LEU A 20 -18.55 -0.96 5.29
N ALA A 21 -18.21 -0.18 4.26
CA ALA A 21 -18.91 -0.23 2.97
C ALA A 21 -18.43 -1.37 2.06
N CYS A 22 -17.18 -1.81 2.24
CA CYS A 22 -16.50 -2.83 1.45
C CYS A 22 -15.87 -3.90 2.35
N PRO A 23 -16.63 -4.57 3.24
CA PRO A 23 -16.08 -5.42 4.29
C PRO A 23 -15.28 -6.60 3.75
N ILE A 24 -15.72 -7.20 2.62
CA ILE A 24 -14.97 -8.30 2.00
C ILE A 24 -13.58 -7.84 1.55
N LEU A 25 -13.46 -6.65 0.96
CA LEU A 25 -12.17 -6.12 0.51
C LEU A 25 -11.26 -5.74 1.68
N PHE A 26 -11.83 -5.23 2.77
CA PHE A 26 -11.11 -4.98 4.02
C PHE A 26 -10.61 -6.29 4.65
N LEU A 27 -11.40 -7.36 4.61
CA LEU A 27 -11.04 -8.64 5.21
C LEU A 27 -9.92 -9.37 4.47
N ILE A 28 -9.62 -9.04 3.21
CA ILE A 28 -8.54 -9.71 2.46
C ILE A 28 -7.20 -9.63 3.20
N PRO A 29 -6.63 -8.45 3.50
CA PRO A 29 -5.37 -8.38 4.25
C PRO A 29 -5.48 -9.00 5.65
N VAL A 30 -6.62 -8.87 6.34
CA VAL A 30 -6.86 -9.46 7.67
C VAL A 30 -6.71 -10.98 7.63
N LEU A 31 -7.34 -11.64 6.65
CA LEU A 31 -7.34 -13.09 6.55
C LEU A 31 -5.96 -13.64 6.19
N PHE A 32 -5.21 -12.95 5.33
CA PHE A 32 -3.85 -13.38 4.97
C PHE A 32 -2.83 -13.12 6.09
N GLU A 33 -2.96 -12.02 6.83
CA GLU A 33 -2.18 -11.80 8.06
C GLU A 33 -2.44 -12.92 9.07
N PHE A 34 -3.72 -13.22 9.32
CA PHE A 34 -4.10 -14.27 10.26
C PHE A 34 -3.58 -15.64 9.81
N ALA A 35 -3.64 -15.94 8.52
CA ALA A 35 -3.09 -17.18 7.97
C ALA A 35 -1.56 -17.27 8.17
N GLN A 36 -0.82 -16.17 8.03
CA GLN A 36 0.60 -16.15 8.40
C GLN A 36 0.76 -16.45 9.90
N HIS A 37 -0.01 -15.80 10.77
CA HIS A 37 0.09 -16.04 12.22
C HIS A 37 -0.22 -17.50 12.60
N VAL A 38 -1.15 -18.16 11.93
CA VAL A 38 -1.41 -19.60 12.13
C VAL A 38 -0.11 -20.40 11.89
N VAL A 39 0.61 -20.12 10.80
CA VAL A 39 1.89 -20.77 10.48
C VAL A 39 2.95 -20.44 11.53
N GLU A 40 2.99 -19.19 12.02
CA GLU A 40 3.92 -18.76 13.07
C GLU A 40 3.64 -19.43 14.42
N ILE A 41 2.38 -19.61 14.79
CA ILE A 41 1.98 -20.35 15.99
C ILE A 41 2.39 -21.82 15.85
N GLN A 42 2.12 -22.43 14.70
CA GLN A 42 2.44 -23.84 14.43
C GLN A 42 3.95 -24.11 14.40
N SER A 43 4.75 -23.17 13.89
CA SER A 43 6.22 -23.26 13.92
C SER A 43 6.81 -23.02 15.32
N GLY A 44 5.99 -22.60 16.28
CA GLY A 44 6.41 -22.34 17.66
C GLY A 44 7.09 -20.98 17.84
N LEU A 45 6.96 -20.06 16.88
CA LEU A 45 7.56 -18.72 16.90
C LEU A 45 7.30 -17.99 18.23
N TYR A 46 6.07 -18.08 18.74
CA TYR A 46 5.66 -17.37 19.97
C TYR A 46 6.08 -18.05 21.27
N ARG A 47 6.79 -19.19 21.24
CA ARG A 47 7.19 -19.90 22.47
C ARG A 47 8.27 -19.17 23.26
N SER A 48 9.25 -18.59 22.56
CA SER A 48 10.36 -17.85 23.15
C SER A 48 11.05 -16.99 22.10
N ILE A 49 11.90 -16.05 22.55
CA ILE A 49 12.72 -15.23 21.63
C ILE A 49 13.65 -16.11 20.80
N GLU A 50 14.17 -17.20 21.37
CA GLU A 50 15.05 -18.13 20.67
C GLU A 50 14.29 -18.93 19.59
N ALA A 51 13.09 -19.42 19.92
CA ALA A 51 12.21 -20.06 18.94
C ALA A 51 11.85 -19.10 17.80
N ALA A 52 11.60 -17.82 18.10
CA ALA A 52 11.30 -16.81 17.10
C ALA A 52 12.46 -16.57 16.12
N ARG A 53 13.71 -16.58 16.61
CA ARG A 53 14.91 -16.47 15.77
C ARG A 53 15.10 -17.69 14.88
N LEU A 54 14.85 -18.89 15.41
CA LEU A 54 14.97 -20.13 14.63
C LEU A 54 13.91 -20.21 13.53
N ALA A 55 12.69 -19.75 13.82
CA ALA A 55 11.60 -19.70 12.86
C ALA A 55 11.72 -18.52 11.87
N GLU A 56 12.77 -17.69 11.95
CA GLU A 56 12.87 -16.46 11.17
C GLU A 56 12.89 -16.73 9.65
N ASN A 57 13.63 -17.75 9.24
CA ASN A 57 13.78 -18.09 7.83
C ASN A 57 12.97 -19.35 7.45
N ASP A 58 11.94 -19.68 8.24
CA ASP A 58 11.06 -20.80 7.90
C ASP A 58 10.43 -20.58 6.51
N PRO A 59 10.58 -21.52 5.56
CA PRO A 59 10.10 -21.33 4.18
C PRO A 59 8.59 -21.11 4.09
N SER A 60 7.81 -21.77 4.95
CA SER A 60 6.35 -21.62 4.97
C SER A 60 5.99 -20.23 5.46
N ARG A 61 6.63 -19.75 6.54
CA ARG A 61 6.47 -18.38 7.03
C ARG A 61 6.80 -17.34 5.97
N MET A 62 7.91 -17.52 5.25
CA MET A 62 8.31 -16.60 4.17
C MET A 62 7.31 -16.57 3.02
N LEU A 63 6.77 -17.73 2.63
CA LEU A 63 5.75 -17.82 1.58
C LEU A 63 4.44 -17.16 2.01
N PHE A 64 3.97 -17.38 3.24
CA PHE A 64 2.79 -16.69 3.77
C PHE A 64 3.04 -15.18 3.94
N GLY A 65 4.25 -14.78 4.32
CA GLY A 65 4.67 -13.37 4.33
C GLY A 65 4.58 -12.72 2.96
N TYR A 66 5.02 -13.41 1.90
CA TYR A 66 4.82 -12.95 0.52
C TYR A 66 3.34 -12.75 0.20
N TRP A 67 2.49 -13.76 0.43
CA TRP A 67 1.06 -13.65 0.15
C TRP A 67 0.35 -12.56 0.95
N LYS A 68 0.69 -12.40 2.22
CA LYS A 68 0.28 -11.26 3.06
C LYS A 68 0.65 -9.93 2.42
N THR A 69 1.91 -9.74 2.01
CA THR A 69 2.32 -8.44 1.43
C THR A 69 1.55 -8.10 0.15
N LEU A 70 1.21 -9.10 -0.66
CA LEU A 70 0.32 -8.91 -1.81
C LEU A 70 -1.09 -8.54 -1.36
N ALA A 71 -1.65 -9.25 -0.38
CA ALA A 71 -2.97 -9.02 0.16
C ALA A 71 -3.11 -7.64 0.81
N ILE A 72 -2.08 -7.16 1.51
CA ILE A 72 -1.98 -5.79 2.03
C ILE A 72 -2.04 -4.79 0.89
N SER A 73 -1.36 -5.05 -0.23
CA SER A 73 -1.27 -4.09 -1.34
C SER A 73 -2.50 -4.07 -2.25
N LEU A 74 -3.27 -5.16 -2.27
CA LEU A 74 -4.40 -5.37 -3.15
C LEU A 74 -5.53 -4.32 -2.97
N PRO A 75 -5.94 -3.93 -1.73
CA PRO A 75 -6.91 -2.86 -1.49
C PRO A 75 -6.59 -1.51 -2.13
N SER A 76 -5.33 -1.25 -2.54
CA SER A 76 -4.93 0.02 -3.16
C SER A 76 -5.83 0.45 -4.32
N TYR A 77 -6.23 -0.49 -5.19
CA TYR A 77 -7.12 -0.21 -6.32
C TYR A 77 -8.45 0.42 -5.87
N TRP A 78 -9.16 -0.27 -4.98
CA TRP A 78 -10.47 0.17 -4.51
C TRP A 78 -10.39 1.36 -3.57
N MET A 79 -9.36 1.42 -2.72
CA MET A 79 -9.20 2.48 -1.73
C MET A 79 -8.91 3.83 -2.41
N TYR A 80 -8.07 3.84 -3.43
CA TYR A 80 -7.83 5.05 -4.23
C TYR A 80 -9.12 5.56 -4.89
N ARG A 81 -9.89 4.67 -5.52
CA ARG A 81 -11.19 4.99 -6.12
C ARG A 81 -12.18 5.52 -5.09
N TYR A 82 -12.25 4.90 -3.91
CA TYR A 82 -13.13 5.34 -2.83
C TYR A 82 -12.78 6.74 -2.32
N VAL A 83 -11.50 7.03 -2.06
CA VAL A 83 -11.08 8.34 -1.55
C VAL A 83 -11.24 9.44 -2.60
N VAL A 84 -10.87 9.18 -3.85
CA VAL A 84 -10.93 10.18 -4.93
C VAL A 84 -12.37 10.51 -5.30
N SER A 85 -13.28 9.53 -5.29
CA SER A 85 -14.71 9.74 -5.54
C SER A 85 -15.49 10.35 -4.37
N GLY A 86 -14.81 10.76 -3.29
CA GLY A 86 -15.47 11.36 -2.13
C GLY A 86 -16.25 10.33 -1.29
N ARG A 87 -15.71 9.12 -1.15
CA ARG A 87 -16.27 7.99 -0.40
C ARG A 87 -17.49 7.34 -1.06
N ASP A 88 -17.54 7.33 -2.40
CA ASP A 88 -18.56 6.58 -3.14
C ASP A 88 -18.19 5.09 -3.22
N ALA A 89 -18.83 4.29 -2.36
CA ALA A 89 -18.65 2.84 -2.33
C ALA A 89 -19.19 2.13 -3.58
N ALA A 90 -20.20 2.68 -4.26
CA ALA A 90 -20.72 2.10 -5.49
C ALA A 90 -19.70 2.29 -6.63
N TYR A 91 -19.12 3.49 -6.76
CA TYR A 91 -18.05 3.74 -7.73
C TYR A 91 -16.79 2.92 -7.45
N ALA A 92 -16.36 2.85 -6.18
CA ALA A 92 -15.17 2.12 -5.79
C ALA A 92 -15.26 0.63 -6.15
N ARG A 93 -16.42 -0.01 -5.92
CA ARG A 93 -16.65 -1.44 -6.18
C ARG A 93 -16.80 -1.79 -7.67
N ARG A 94 -17.03 -0.81 -8.54
CA ARG A 94 -17.17 -1.06 -9.98
C ARG A 94 -15.85 -1.56 -10.55
N PHE A 95 -15.92 -2.69 -11.25
CA PHE A 95 -14.82 -3.20 -12.03
C PHE A 95 -14.76 -2.45 -13.36
N GLU A 96 -13.75 -1.60 -13.51
CA GLU A 96 -13.49 -0.89 -14.77
C GLU A 96 -12.28 -1.50 -15.47
N PRO A 97 -12.46 -2.23 -16.59
CA PRO A 97 -11.38 -3.01 -17.20
C PRO A 97 -10.09 -2.21 -17.47
N ARG A 98 -10.23 -0.97 -17.96
CA ARG A 98 -9.07 -0.10 -18.20
C ARG A 98 -8.34 0.28 -16.92
N ALA A 99 -9.09 0.64 -15.87
CA ALA A 99 -8.51 1.01 -14.59
C ALA A 99 -7.81 -0.19 -13.94
N VAL A 100 -8.42 -1.37 -14.02
CA VAL A 100 -7.83 -2.62 -13.53
C VAL A 100 -6.57 -2.96 -14.32
N LEU A 101 -6.58 -2.85 -15.65
CA LEU A 101 -5.41 -3.08 -16.48
C LEU A 101 -4.26 -2.15 -16.10
N LEU A 102 -4.51 -0.84 -16.03
CA LEU A 102 -3.48 0.13 -15.67
C LEU A 102 -2.93 -0.13 -14.25
N TRP A 103 -3.81 -0.36 -13.28
CA TRP A 103 -3.38 -0.73 -11.93
C TRP A 103 -2.56 -2.02 -11.92
N ALA A 104 -2.98 -3.05 -12.65
CA ALA A 104 -2.28 -4.34 -12.73
C ALA A 104 -0.89 -4.20 -13.38
N LEU A 105 -0.74 -3.32 -14.38
CA LEU A 105 0.56 -3.01 -14.99
C LEU A 105 1.57 -2.41 -14.00
N LEU A 106 1.11 -1.85 -12.88
CA LEU A 106 1.98 -1.39 -11.80
C LEU A 106 2.08 -2.43 -10.69
N PHE A 107 0.95 -2.99 -10.27
CA PHE A 107 0.89 -3.96 -9.18
C PHE A 107 1.71 -5.22 -9.46
N VAL A 108 1.60 -5.80 -10.66
CA VAL A 108 2.30 -7.05 -10.99
C VAL A 108 3.82 -6.87 -10.95
N PRO A 109 4.46 -5.95 -11.71
CA PRO A 109 5.91 -5.82 -11.64
C PRO A 109 6.41 -5.16 -10.35
N LEU A 110 5.76 -4.08 -9.86
CA LEU A 110 6.30 -3.28 -8.75
C LEU A 110 5.95 -3.83 -7.38
N VAL A 111 4.83 -4.54 -7.23
CA VAL A 111 4.47 -5.17 -5.97
C VAL A 111 4.80 -6.65 -6.03
N MET A 112 4.19 -7.43 -6.92
CA MET A 112 4.42 -8.89 -6.94
C MET A 112 5.87 -9.23 -7.31
N GLY A 113 6.38 -8.67 -8.40
CA GLY A 113 7.74 -8.94 -8.89
C GLY A 113 8.82 -8.48 -7.92
N LEU A 114 8.77 -7.23 -7.45
CA LEU A 114 9.78 -6.73 -6.52
C LEU A 114 9.72 -7.41 -5.15
N GLN A 115 8.53 -7.71 -4.60
CA GLN A 115 8.45 -8.44 -3.33
C GLN A 115 8.92 -9.89 -3.46
N TRP A 116 8.65 -10.53 -4.59
CA TRP A 116 9.19 -11.86 -4.89
C TRP A 116 10.73 -11.81 -4.91
N LEU A 117 11.31 -10.87 -5.64
CA LEU A 117 12.77 -10.70 -5.70
C LEU A 117 13.36 -10.33 -4.33
N ALA A 118 12.65 -9.56 -3.51
CA ALA A 118 13.11 -9.19 -2.17
C ALA A 118 13.16 -10.39 -1.21
N LEU A 119 12.22 -11.33 -1.33
CA LEU A 119 12.11 -12.48 -0.42
C LEU A 119 12.85 -13.74 -0.93
N PHE A 120 12.86 -13.96 -2.24
CA PHE A 120 13.34 -15.20 -2.86
C PHE A 120 14.40 -14.96 -3.94
N GLY A 121 14.69 -13.71 -4.27
CA GLY A 121 15.72 -13.36 -5.25
C GLY A 121 17.14 -13.53 -4.68
N PRO A 122 18.15 -13.61 -5.57
CA PRO A 122 19.54 -13.58 -5.14
C PRO A 122 19.85 -12.25 -4.41
N PRO A 123 20.75 -12.26 -3.40
CA PRO A 123 21.24 -11.05 -2.78
C PRO A 123 21.76 -10.05 -3.82
N LEU A 124 21.51 -8.77 -3.59
CA LEU A 124 21.93 -7.70 -4.50
C LEU A 124 23.42 -7.82 -4.87
N GLY A 125 24.27 -8.12 -3.88
CA GLY A 125 25.70 -8.30 -4.09
C GLY A 125 26.06 -9.37 -5.12
N GLN A 126 25.31 -10.47 -5.17
CA GLN A 126 25.53 -11.54 -6.17
C GLN A 126 25.15 -11.10 -7.58
N VAL A 127 24.12 -10.26 -7.73
CA VAL A 127 23.67 -9.76 -9.03
C VAL A 127 24.58 -8.66 -9.56
N THR A 128 25.06 -7.79 -8.67
CA THR A 128 25.85 -6.61 -9.05
C THR A 128 27.35 -6.81 -8.92
N GLY A 129 27.81 -7.92 -8.34
CA GLY A 129 29.22 -8.15 -7.97
C GLY A 129 29.71 -7.23 -6.85
N LEU A 130 28.80 -6.68 -6.04
CA LEU A 130 29.14 -5.81 -4.91
C LEU A 130 29.28 -6.63 -3.63
N GLU A 131 30.26 -6.31 -2.79
CA GLU A 131 30.48 -7.01 -1.53
C GLU A 131 30.60 -6.04 -0.35
N GLY A 132 30.37 -6.57 0.86
CA GLY A 132 30.58 -5.88 2.13
C GLY A 132 29.83 -4.53 2.25
N GLN A 133 30.59 -3.47 2.53
CA GLN A 133 30.03 -2.14 2.73
C GLN A 133 29.38 -1.56 1.46
N ALA A 134 29.93 -1.87 0.28
CA ALA A 134 29.41 -1.35 -0.98
C ALA A 134 28.00 -1.91 -1.28
N GLU A 135 27.78 -3.20 -1.03
CA GLU A 135 26.46 -3.81 -1.13
C GLU A 135 25.46 -3.15 -0.16
N SER A 136 25.89 -2.92 1.09
CA SER A 136 25.04 -2.30 2.12
C SER A 136 24.63 -0.88 1.73
N ILE A 137 25.57 -0.07 1.23
CA ILE A 137 25.30 1.29 0.74
C ILE A 137 24.33 1.24 -0.45
N ALA A 138 24.54 0.32 -1.40
CA ALA A 138 23.66 0.17 -2.56
C ALA A 138 22.22 -0.17 -2.16
N LYS A 139 22.02 -1.06 -1.18
CA LYS A 139 20.69 -1.40 -0.62
C LYS A 139 20.00 -0.20 0.04
N TRP A 140 20.73 0.58 0.83
CA TRP A 140 20.19 1.77 1.46
C TRP A 140 19.84 2.85 0.43
N ALA A 141 20.73 3.10 -0.53
CA ALA A 141 20.52 4.05 -1.60
C ALA A 141 19.31 3.69 -2.46
N SER A 142 19.15 2.41 -2.84
CA SER A 142 18.01 1.95 -3.62
C SER A 142 16.69 2.11 -2.86
N THR A 143 16.67 1.78 -1.56
CA THR A 143 15.50 1.98 -0.69
C THR A 143 15.13 3.45 -0.57
N LEU A 144 16.11 4.33 -0.40
CA LEU A 144 15.88 5.78 -0.33
C LEU A 144 15.35 6.33 -1.66
N ILE A 145 15.95 5.94 -2.78
CA ILE A 145 15.51 6.34 -4.13
C ILE A 145 14.07 5.86 -4.36
N GLN A 146 13.77 4.61 -4.04
CA GLN A 146 12.43 4.03 -4.18
C GLN A 146 11.41 4.78 -3.33
N THR A 147 11.75 5.13 -2.09
CA THR A 147 10.87 5.88 -1.18
C THR A 147 10.57 7.28 -1.70
N VAL A 148 11.62 8.01 -2.12
CA VAL A 148 11.47 9.37 -2.69
C VAL A 148 10.71 9.32 -4.00
N ALA A 149 11.02 8.38 -4.89
CA ALA A 149 10.30 8.18 -6.14
C ALA A 149 8.83 7.84 -5.89
N GLY A 150 8.53 6.96 -4.92
CA GLY A 150 7.16 6.59 -4.55
C GLY A 150 6.29 7.79 -4.20
N ILE A 151 6.84 8.76 -3.46
CA ILE A 151 6.15 10.02 -3.14
C ILE A 151 5.80 10.81 -4.41
N TYR A 152 6.75 10.97 -5.33
CA TYR A 152 6.51 11.72 -6.57
C TYR A 152 5.65 10.97 -7.59
N LEU A 153 5.61 9.63 -7.51
CA LEU A 153 4.80 8.76 -8.37
C LEU A 153 3.41 8.47 -7.77
N THR A 154 3.07 9.03 -6.62
CA THR A 154 1.80 8.78 -5.94
C THR A 154 0.58 9.19 -6.78
N ALA A 155 0.62 10.33 -7.48
CA ALA A 155 -0.50 10.75 -8.34
C ALA A 155 -0.68 9.83 -9.57
N TRP A 156 0.40 9.26 -10.10
CA TRP A 156 0.36 8.26 -11.17
C TRP A 156 -0.38 6.99 -10.71
N LEU A 157 0.03 6.44 -9.57
CA LEU A 157 -0.59 5.25 -8.96
C LEU A 157 -2.10 5.45 -8.74
N VAL A 158 -2.47 6.61 -8.20
CA VAL A 158 -3.86 6.96 -7.91
C VAL A 158 -4.65 7.15 -9.22
N ALA A 159 -4.16 7.95 -10.17
CA ALA A 159 -4.86 8.22 -11.42
C ALA A 159 -5.08 6.96 -12.28
N TRP A 160 -4.10 6.05 -12.31
CA TRP A 160 -4.23 4.80 -13.05
C TRP A 160 -5.31 3.87 -12.48
N SER A 161 -5.50 3.85 -11.15
CA SER A 161 -6.64 3.16 -10.53
C SER A 161 -8.00 3.79 -10.85
N GLN A 162 -8.03 5.03 -11.35
CA GLN A 162 -9.24 5.68 -11.89
C GLN A 162 -9.40 5.45 -13.40
N GLY A 163 -8.49 4.72 -14.06
CA GLY A 163 -8.50 4.55 -15.52
C GLY A 163 -7.96 5.76 -16.30
N ASN A 164 -7.37 6.74 -15.61
CA ASN A 164 -6.82 7.95 -16.23
C ASN A 164 -5.36 7.71 -16.66
N ALA A 165 -5.16 7.31 -17.92
CA ALA A 165 -3.83 7.10 -18.50
C ALA A 165 -3.10 8.41 -18.87
N ALA A 166 -3.76 9.57 -18.84
CA ALA A 166 -3.13 10.85 -19.18
C ALA A 166 -2.11 11.27 -18.13
N ILE A 167 -2.26 10.81 -16.89
CA ILE A 167 -1.31 11.04 -15.81
C ILE A 167 -0.31 9.89 -15.78
N GLY A 168 0.77 10.03 -16.52
CA GLY A 168 1.95 9.16 -16.45
C GLY A 168 2.96 9.59 -15.37
N PRO A 169 4.14 8.96 -15.28
CA PRO A 169 5.13 9.22 -14.24
C PRO A 169 5.63 10.68 -14.22
N LEU A 170 5.92 11.25 -15.39
CA LEU A 170 6.38 12.65 -15.49
C LEU A 170 5.29 13.65 -15.07
N ALA A 171 4.03 13.38 -15.45
CA ALA A 171 2.89 14.19 -15.02
C ALA A 171 2.69 14.10 -13.50
N SER A 172 2.85 12.91 -12.91
CA SER A 172 2.80 12.73 -11.46
C SER A 172 3.88 13.51 -10.74
N ILE A 173 5.14 13.48 -11.21
CA ILE A 173 6.22 14.30 -10.62
C ILE A 173 5.85 15.78 -10.65
N ARG A 174 5.31 16.25 -11.77
CA ARG A 174 4.84 17.65 -11.91
C ARG A 174 3.69 17.95 -10.95
N ILE A 175 2.72 17.05 -10.77
CA ILE A 175 1.59 17.23 -9.83
C ILE A 175 2.11 17.24 -8.39
N MET A 176 2.94 16.27 -8.02
CA MET A 176 3.44 16.08 -6.65
C MET A 176 4.53 17.09 -6.26
N SER A 177 5.16 17.79 -7.21
CA SER A 177 6.15 18.85 -6.93
C SER A 177 5.61 19.89 -5.92
N GLY A 178 6.41 20.23 -4.90
CA GLY A 178 5.99 21.11 -3.81
C GLY A 178 5.08 20.46 -2.75
N SER A 179 4.92 19.12 -2.79
CA SER A 179 4.09 18.37 -1.83
C SER A 179 4.88 17.43 -0.93
N PHE A 180 6.18 17.29 -1.17
CA PHE A 180 7.02 16.25 -0.56
C PHE A 180 6.81 16.13 0.96
N TRP A 181 7.08 17.19 1.72
CA TRP A 181 6.96 17.17 3.18
C TRP A 181 5.54 16.96 3.69
N ARG A 182 4.54 17.45 2.96
CA ARG A 182 3.14 17.19 3.31
C ARG A 182 2.80 15.71 3.12
N THR A 183 3.20 15.12 1.99
CA THR A 183 3.00 13.69 1.73
C THR A 183 3.70 12.84 2.77
N VAL A 184 4.95 13.17 3.13
CA VAL A 184 5.68 12.51 4.22
C VAL A 184 4.89 12.59 5.53
N ALA A 185 4.42 13.77 5.91
CA ALA A 185 3.64 13.94 7.14
C ALA A 185 2.33 13.12 7.13
N LEU A 186 1.63 13.05 5.99
CA LEU A 186 0.41 12.27 5.83
C LEU A 186 0.68 10.76 5.89
N ILE A 187 1.74 10.28 5.25
CA ILE A 187 2.16 8.87 5.32
C ILE A 187 2.52 8.53 6.77
N ILE A 188 3.33 9.35 7.44
CA ILE A 188 3.67 9.14 8.85
C ILE A 188 2.41 9.07 9.72
N ALA A 189 1.50 10.03 9.56
CA ALA A 189 0.27 10.10 10.35
C ALA A 189 -0.71 8.94 10.08
N GLY A 190 -0.73 8.40 8.85
CA GLY A 190 -1.56 7.24 8.49
C GLY A 190 -0.95 5.90 8.88
N VAL A 191 0.37 5.77 8.81
CA VAL A 191 1.07 4.47 8.92
C VAL A 191 1.61 4.24 10.33
N VAL A 192 2.35 5.19 10.90
CA VAL A 192 3.11 4.97 12.13
C VAL A 192 2.22 4.56 13.32
N PRO A 193 1.06 5.17 13.59
CA PRO A 193 0.23 4.77 14.72
C PRO A 193 -0.20 3.30 14.67
N LEU A 194 -0.67 2.84 13.50
CA LEU A 194 -1.09 1.44 13.32
C LEU A 194 0.10 0.49 13.22
N MET A 195 1.26 0.96 12.71
CA MET A 195 2.50 0.17 12.73
C MET A 195 3.00 -0.08 14.16
N VAL A 196 2.88 0.90 15.06
CA VAL A 196 3.21 0.72 16.48
C VAL A 196 2.29 -0.32 17.13
N LEU A 197 0.99 -0.27 16.83
CA LEU A 197 0.05 -1.30 17.29
C LEU A 197 0.38 -2.67 16.70
N HIS A 198 0.77 -2.73 15.42
CA HIS A 198 1.17 -3.98 14.78
C HIS A 198 2.38 -4.61 15.48
N TYR A 199 3.41 -3.81 15.79
CA TYR A 199 4.57 -4.29 16.54
C TYR A 199 4.24 -4.73 17.97
N ALA A 200 3.08 -4.36 18.53
CA ALA A 200 2.62 -4.90 19.81
C ALA A 200 2.32 -6.41 19.71
N GLY A 201 2.19 -7.00 18.52
CA GLY A 201 2.13 -8.45 18.32
C GLY A 201 3.33 -9.19 18.90
N LEU A 202 4.50 -8.54 19.01
CA LEU A 202 5.68 -9.11 19.68
C LEU A 202 5.44 -9.41 21.17
N LEU A 203 4.44 -8.76 21.80
CA LEU A 203 4.06 -9.03 23.19
C LEU A 203 3.45 -10.43 23.39
N ALA A 204 3.10 -11.13 22.31
CA ALA A 204 2.61 -12.50 22.33
C ALA A 204 3.72 -13.53 22.62
N ILE A 205 5.00 -13.18 22.47
CA ILE A 205 6.12 -14.09 22.74
C ILE A 205 6.13 -14.49 24.23
N GLY A 206 6.16 -15.80 24.49
CA GLY A 206 6.16 -16.38 25.84
C GLY A 206 4.82 -16.31 26.56
N ARG A 207 3.73 -15.95 25.87
CA ARG A 207 2.38 -15.89 26.46
C ARG A 207 1.67 -17.24 26.39
N PRO A 208 0.68 -17.48 27.27
CA PRO A 208 -0.20 -18.64 27.15
C PRO A 208 -0.92 -18.67 25.80
N GLU A 209 -1.08 -19.86 25.22
CA GLU A 209 -1.61 -20.04 23.86
C GLU A 209 -2.93 -19.32 23.58
N PRO A 210 -3.95 -19.32 24.46
CA PRO A 210 -5.19 -18.56 24.21
C PRO A 210 -4.96 -17.05 24.03
N LEU A 211 -4.00 -16.49 24.77
CA LEU A 211 -3.64 -15.07 24.66
C LEU A 211 -2.88 -14.80 23.36
N VAL A 212 -2.02 -15.73 22.90
CA VAL A 212 -1.36 -15.62 21.60
C VAL A 212 -2.40 -15.53 20.49
N TRP A 213 -3.36 -16.45 20.44
CA TRP A 213 -4.44 -16.43 19.44
C TRP A 213 -5.23 -15.12 19.46
N ALA A 214 -5.63 -14.64 20.66
CA ALA A 214 -6.35 -13.38 20.79
C ALA A 214 -5.54 -12.18 20.27
N LEU A 215 -4.24 -12.11 20.60
CA LEU A 215 -3.35 -11.07 20.12
C LEU A 215 -3.16 -11.13 18.61
N MET A 216 -3.07 -12.32 18.01
CA MET A 216 -2.90 -12.48 16.56
C MET A 216 -4.16 -12.13 15.76
N VAL A 217 -5.34 -12.44 16.29
CA VAL A 217 -6.60 -11.95 15.70
C VAL A 217 -6.65 -10.42 15.74
N PHE A 218 -6.29 -9.82 16.87
CA PHE A 218 -6.24 -8.36 17.00
C PHE A 218 -5.22 -7.74 16.04
N ASP A 219 -4.01 -8.30 15.95
CA ASP A 219 -2.96 -7.83 15.06
C ASP A 219 -3.40 -7.90 13.59
N SER A 220 -4.06 -8.99 13.20
CA SER A 220 -4.62 -9.14 11.85
C SER A 220 -5.61 -8.04 11.48
N LEU A 221 -6.47 -7.64 12.43
CA LEU A 221 -7.39 -6.52 12.23
C LEU A 221 -6.64 -5.19 12.12
N VAL A 222 -5.61 -4.98 12.95
CA VAL A 222 -4.75 -3.80 12.88
C VAL A 222 -4.07 -3.71 11.52
N VAL A 223 -3.55 -4.81 10.99
CA VAL A 223 -2.93 -4.87 9.65
C VAL A 223 -3.93 -4.55 8.55
N GLY A 224 -5.18 -5.02 8.66
CA GLY A 224 -6.25 -4.63 7.73
C GLY A 224 -6.48 -3.12 7.69
N PHE A 225 -6.54 -2.47 8.86
CA PHE A 225 -6.67 -1.02 8.95
C PHE A 225 -5.41 -0.28 8.47
N LEU A 226 -4.23 -0.80 8.79
CA LEU A 226 -2.93 -0.27 8.38
C LEU A 226 -2.83 -0.24 6.85
N ALA A 227 -3.21 -1.32 6.18
CA ALA A 227 -3.26 -1.39 4.72
C ALA A 227 -4.13 -0.25 4.15
N LEU A 228 -5.33 -0.06 4.70
CA LEU A 228 -6.23 1.01 4.24
C LEU A 228 -5.68 2.41 4.52
N THR A 229 -5.12 2.68 5.70
CA THR A 229 -4.57 4.02 6.00
C THR A 229 -3.34 4.35 5.16
N MET A 230 -2.51 3.36 4.81
CA MET A 230 -1.40 3.53 3.87
C MET A 230 -1.91 4.07 2.52
N PHE A 231 -2.93 3.44 1.92
CA PHE A 231 -3.46 3.87 0.63
C PHE A 231 -4.34 5.12 0.72
N ALA A 232 -5.06 5.30 1.82
CA ALA A 232 -5.79 6.54 2.08
C ALA A 232 -4.84 7.74 2.13
N ALA A 233 -3.70 7.62 2.83
CA ALA A 233 -2.70 8.68 2.91
C ALA A 233 -2.17 9.07 1.52
N ASN A 234 -1.85 8.06 0.70
CA ASN A 234 -1.43 8.27 -0.69
C ASN A 234 -2.51 8.97 -1.53
N ALA A 235 -3.76 8.52 -1.46
CA ALA A 235 -4.87 9.11 -2.21
C ALA A 235 -5.17 10.55 -1.77
N VAL A 236 -5.20 10.82 -0.47
CA VAL A 236 -5.41 12.18 0.06
C VAL A 236 -4.25 13.10 -0.33
N ALA A 237 -3.00 12.61 -0.29
CA ALA A 237 -1.84 13.36 -0.74
C ALA A 237 -1.90 13.69 -2.24
N ALA A 238 -2.22 12.71 -3.08
CA ALA A 238 -2.41 12.91 -4.52
C ALA A 238 -3.51 13.93 -4.81
N ARG A 239 -4.70 13.74 -4.22
CA ARG A 239 -5.86 14.62 -4.41
C ARG A 239 -5.52 16.05 -4.00
N THR A 240 -4.93 16.24 -2.83
CA THR A 240 -4.50 17.57 -2.34
C THR A 240 -3.44 18.23 -3.21
N ALA A 241 -2.54 17.46 -3.83
CA ALA A 241 -1.56 17.98 -4.78
C ALA A 241 -2.19 18.36 -6.13
N ALA A 242 -3.11 17.54 -6.62
CA ALA A 242 -3.83 17.75 -7.86
C ALA A 242 -4.79 18.95 -7.76
N ASP A 243 -5.55 19.06 -6.68
CA ASP A 243 -6.46 20.18 -6.40
C ASP A 243 -5.73 21.54 -6.40
N ARG A 244 -4.54 21.59 -5.79
CA ARG A 244 -3.70 22.81 -5.78
C ARG A 244 -3.25 23.26 -7.18
N LYS A 245 -3.27 22.35 -8.14
CA LYS A 245 -2.82 22.57 -9.53
C LYS A 245 -3.98 22.52 -10.52
N GLY A 246 -5.22 22.39 -10.04
CA GLY A 246 -6.41 22.27 -10.90
C GLY A 246 -6.39 21.05 -11.81
N VAL A 247 -5.76 19.95 -11.39
CA VAL A 247 -5.69 18.70 -12.17
C VAL A 247 -6.73 17.72 -11.66
N ASP A 248 -7.53 17.17 -12.57
CA ASP A 248 -8.46 16.08 -12.27
C ASP A 248 -7.73 14.72 -12.30
N LEU A 249 -7.74 14.01 -11.17
CA LEU A 249 -7.19 12.65 -11.07
C LEU A 249 -8.13 11.60 -11.67
N THR A 250 -9.41 11.93 -11.74
CA THR A 250 -10.40 11.09 -12.42
C THR A 250 -10.32 11.30 -13.92
N ARG A 251 -10.90 10.38 -14.67
CA ARG A 251 -11.13 10.62 -16.10
C ARG A 251 -12.29 11.63 -16.19
N SER A 252 -12.02 12.87 -16.55
CA SER A 252 -13.09 13.79 -16.95
C SER A 252 -13.88 13.10 -18.07
N ALA A 253 -15.16 12.83 -17.84
CA ALA A 253 -16.02 12.08 -18.77
C ALA A 253 -16.26 12.81 -20.11
N ASN A 254 -15.75 14.03 -20.27
CA ASN A 254 -16.05 14.94 -21.38
C ASN A 254 -14.79 15.42 -22.10
N VAL A 255 -13.99 14.50 -22.64
CA VAL A 255 -13.23 14.83 -23.85
C VAL A 255 -13.89 14.05 -24.98
N GLU A 256 -14.95 14.64 -25.54
CA GLU A 256 -15.43 14.25 -26.86
C GLU A 256 -14.25 14.28 -27.83
N PRO A 257 -14.12 13.30 -28.73
CA PRO A 257 -13.14 13.42 -29.80
C PRO A 257 -13.48 14.69 -30.59
N VAL A 258 -12.52 15.62 -30.64
CA VAL A 258 -12.59 16.81 -31.50
C VAL A 258 -13.06 16.35 -32.87
N GLY A 259 -14.22 16.87 -33.28
CA GLY A 259 -14.98 16.39 -34.42
C GLY A 259 -14.09 16.19 -35.65
N THR A 260 -14.19 15.01 -36.24
CA THR A 260 -13.90 14.85 -37.65
C THR A 260 -14.92 15.69 -38.40
N ALA A 261 -14.49 16.90 -38.78
CA ALA A 261 -15.20 17.71 -39.75
C ALA A 261 -15.52 16.84 -40.97
N ALA A 262 -16.81 16.72 -41.26
CA ALA A 262 -17.28 16.20 -42.52
C ALA A 262 -16.70 17.09 -43.63
N VAL A 263 -15.79 16.53 -44.41
CA VAL A 263 -15.46 17.09 -45.73
C VAL A 263 -16.57 16.58 -46.65
N ALA A 264 -17.46 17.52 -47.00
CA ALA A 264 -18.37 17.40 -48.13
C ALA A 264 -17.61 17.53 -49.45
#